data_AF-A0A7S0YTW0-F1
#
_entry.id   AF-A0A7S0YTW0-F1
#
_cell.length_a   1.000
_cell.length_b   1.000
_cell.length_c   1.000
_cell.angle_alpha   90.00
_cell.angle_beta   90.00
_cell.angle_gamma   90.00
#
_symmetry.space_group_name_H-M   'P 1'
#
loop_
_entity.id
_entity.type
_entity.pdbx_description
1 polymer ?
#
loop_
_entity_poly.entity_id
_entity_poly.type
_entity_poly.pdbx_seq_one_letter_code
_entity_poly.pdbx_strand_id
1 'polypeptide(L)'
;MRERKIDMEIEVKRMANRLLQLNQRLSELLAVHEDSQAQYQMAQDELRRLQDEGESEQYDLVMLFKVKQGTVEIDMETVMDEASDGAMVEVGSINTLNTAVRALGKEKVVTMGETKDFKSKIHATNWDIECLDFKAEEVADNTRFYQLLWVTKDLQATIKGGDEGRKAAENATLEKQMKHCKKLHDLKVEDMKKRLFKGHKQIREKELENGKLDEYVQDLAVSVAQREKIIRVRESDANAVDDDEYKMQEIVWRRLVLEEARQQSEDIAILKAEVDRLRQRTFPSFAKSWQARNGL
;
A
#
# COMPACT_ATOMS: atom_id res chain seq x y z
N MET A 1 78.79 -34.89 97.75
CA MET A 1 78.22 -33.96 96.74
C MET A 1 78.71 -34.23 95.32
N ARG A 2 79.98 -34.57 95.09
CA ARG A 2 80.55 -34.79 93.73
C ARG A 2 80.14 -36.12 93.07
N GLU A 3 80.10 -37.22 93.82
CA GLU A 3 79.72 -38.55 93.30
C GLU A 3 78.27 -38.61 92.82
N ARG A 4 77.31 -38.15 93.62
CA ARG A 4 75.89 -38.05 93.21
C ARG A 4 75.67 -37.25 91.93
N LYS A 5 76.47 -36.21 91.68
CA LYS A 5 76.39 -35.42 90.44
C LYS A 5 76.90 -36.23 89.24
N ILE A 6 77.98 -36.98 89.41
CA ILE A 6 78.53 -37.84 88.36
C ILE A 6 77.55 -38.98 88.03
N ASP A 7 76.93 -39.59 89.04
CA ASP A 7 75.91 -40.64 88.83
C ASP A 7 74.70 -40.10 88.07
N MET A 8 74.20 -38.92 88.44
CA MET A 8 73.12 -38.26 87.69
C MET A 8 73.54 -37.91 86.25
N GLU A 9 74.76 -37.42 86.02
CA GLU A 9 75.26 -37.13 84.67
C GLU A 9 75.39 -38.40 83.81
N ILE A 10 75.79 -39.53 84.41
CA ILE A 10 75.85 -40.82 83.74
C ILE A 10 74.44 -41.33 83.41
N GLU A 11 73.48 -41.20 84.34
CA GLU A 11 72.08 -41.55 84.10
C GLU A 11 71.46 -40.69 83.00
N VAL A 12 71.69 -39.37 83.02
CA VAL A 12 71.24 -38.46 81.96
C VAL A 12 71.82 -38.86 80.61
N LYS A 13 73.10 -39.23 80.53
CA LYS A 13 73.72 -39.74 79.28
C LYS A 13 73.13 -41.07 78.82
N ARG A 14 72.85 -42.00 79.74
CA ARG A 14 72.18 -43.28 79.39
C ARG A 14 70.76 -43.03 78.88
N MET A 15 70.01 -42.15 79.54
CA MET A 15 68.67 -41.77 79.09
C MET A 15 68.71 -41.05 77.74
N ALA A 16 69.67 -40.15 77.51
CA ALA A 16 69.86 -39.48 76.24
C ALA A 16 70.19 -40.45 75.09
N ASN A 17 71.08 -41.43 75.32
CA ASN A 17 71.38 -42.47 74.34
C ASN A 17 70.17 -43.36 74.05
N ARG A 18 69.39 -43.70 75.08
CA ARG A 18 68.15 -44.47 74.90
C ARG A 18 67.11 -43.67 74.12
N LEU A 19 66.97 -42.37 74.38
CA LEU A 19 66.10 -41.48 73.60
C LEU A 19 66.55 -41.38 72.15
N LEU A 20 67.85 -41.30 71.88
CA LEU A 20 68.38 -41.29 70.51
C LEU A 20 68.05 -42.58 69.75
N GLN A 21 68.27 -43.74 70.37
CA GLN A 21 67.93 -45.05 69.77
C GLN A 21 66.42 -45.18 69.53
N LEU A 22 65.60 -44.71 70.47
CA LEU A 22 64.14 -44.70 70.30
C LEU A 22 63.71 -43.77 69.16
N ASN A 23 64.32 -42.59 69.04
CA ASN A 23 64.03 -41.66 67.95
C ASN A 23 64.46 -42.21 66.58
N GLN A 24 65.61 -42.87 66.49
CA GLN A 24 66.06 -43.54 65.24
C GLN A 24 65.07 -44.63 64.83
N ARG A 25 64.69 -45.51 65.77
CA ARG A 25 63.73 -46.57 65.50
C ARG A 25 62.33 -46.02 65.16
N LEU A 26 61.93 -44.92 65.80
CA LEU A 26 60.68 -44.23 65.46
C LEU A 26 60.73 -43.69 64.03
N SER A 27 61.85 -43.08 63.62
CA SER A 27 62.03 -42.60 62.23
C SER A 27 61.97 -43.72 61.21
N GLU A 28 62.60 -44.87 61.49
CA GLU A 28 62.53 -46.06 60.62
C GLU A 28 61.09 -46.59 60.51
N LEU A 29 60.38 -46.68 61.63
CA LEU A 29 58.99 -47.14 61.64
C LEU A 29 58.06 -46.18 60.90
N LEU A 30 58.29 -44.86 61.00
CA LEU A 30 57.53 -43.87 60.24
C LEU A 30 57.76 -44.01 58.74
N ALA A 31 59.01 -44.18 58.29
CA ALA A 31 59.31 -44.37 56.87
C ALA A 31 58.65 -45.65 56.31
N VAL A 32 58.72 -46.76 57.05
CA VAL A 32 58.03 -48.01 56.66
C VAL A 32 56.52 -47.83 56.66
N HIS A 33 55.97 -47.07 57.61
CA HIS A 33 54.54 -46.78 57.65
C HIS A 33 54.11 -45.97 56.42
N GLU A 34 54.84 -44.90 56.07
CA GLU A 34 54.58 -44.08 54.88
C GLU A 34 54.66 -44.92 53.59
N ASP A 35 55.68 -45.76 53.43
CA ASP A 35 55.82 -46.65 52.27
C ASP A 35 54.65 -47.65 52.19
N SER A 36 54.29 -48.26 53.33
CA SER A 36 53.17 -49.21 53.38
C SER A 36 51.82 -48.54 53.11
N GLN A 37 51.66 -47.29 53.56
CA GLN A 37 50.46 -46.50 53.33
C GLN A 37 50.35 -46.09 51.87
N ALA A 38 51.47 -45.71 51.22
CA ALA A 38 51.51 -45.42 49.80
C ALA A 38 51.14 -46.65 48.95
N GLN A 39 51.70 -47.82 49.27
CA GLN A 39 51.35 -49.07 48.59
C GLN A 39 49.87 -49.45 48.78
N TYR A 40 49.35 -49.27 50.01
CA TYR A 40 47.94 -49.50 50.30
C TYR A 40 47.03 -48.58 49.48
N GLN A 41 47.37 -47.29 49.38
CA GLN A 41 46.62 -46.32 48.57
C GLN A 41 46.65 -46.69 47.08
N MET A 42 47.82 -47.05 46.54
CA MET A 42 47.95 -47.48 45.15
C MET A 42 47.08 -48.71 44.85
N ALA A 43 47.13 -49.73 45.71
CA ALA A 43 46.31 -50.93 45.56
C ALA A 43 44.82 -50.62 45.69
N GLN A 44 44.44 -49.67 46.55
CA GLN A 44 43.05 -49.24 46.70
C GLN A 44 42.53 -48.51 45.47
N ASP A 45 43.35 -47.66 44.85
CA ASP A 45 43.01 -46.95 43.61
C ASP A 45 42.93 -47.91 42.41
N GLU A 46 43.83 -48.89 42.33
CA GLU A 46 43.77 -49.93 41.30
C GLU A 46 42.52 -50.81 41.44
N LEU A 47 42.15 -51.18 42.68
CA LEU A 47 40.91 -51.92 42.94
C LEU A 47 39.67 -51.13 42.52
N ARG A 48 39.61 -49.82 42.83
CA ARG A 48 38.51 -48.96 42.40
C ARG A 48 38.40 -48.89 40.89
N ARG A 49 39.53 -48.70 40.22
CA ARG A 49 39.57 -48.67 38.76
C ARG A 49 39.04 -49.97 38.14
N LEU A 50 39.45 -51.12 38.66
CA LEU A 50 38.97 -52.42 38.18
C LEU A 50 37.48 -52.63 38.49
N GLN A 51 36.97 -52.10 39.60
CA GLN A 51 35.54 -52.10 39.91
C GLN A 51 34.76 -51.25 38.91
N ASP A 52 35.23 -50.04 38.62
CA ASP A 52 34.59 -49.14 37.64
C ASP A 52 34.61 -49.74 36.22
N GLU A 53 35.72 -50.37 35.82
CA GLU A 53 35.84 -51.09 34.55
C GLU A 53 34.92 -52.32 34.50
N GLY A 54 34.81 -53.09 35.59
CA GLY A 54 33.89 -54.22 35.67
C GLY A 54 32.42 -53.82 35.65
N GLU A 55 32.07 -52.72 36.32
CA GLU A 55 30.72 -52.16 36.28
C GLU A 55 30.38 -51.64 34.89
N SER A 56 31.30 -50.94 34.22
CA SER A 56 31.06 -50.45 32.85
C SER A 56 30.85 -51.60 31.87
N GLU A 57 31.69 -52.64 31.90
CA GLU A 57 31.52 -53.83 31.05
C GLU A 57 30.22 -54.60 31.35
N GLN A 58 29.78 -54.63 32.61
CA GLN A 58 28.54 -55.32 32.99
C GLN A 58 27.29 -54.62 32.43
N TYR A 59 27.32 -53.29 32.31
CA TYR A 59 26.18 -52.49 31.88
C TYR A 59 26.29 -51.96 30.43
N ASP A 60 27.45 -52.10 29.78
CA ASP A 60 27.66 -51.76 28.36
C ASP A 60 27.10 -52.87 27.45
N LEU A 61 25.79 -52.83 27.28
CA LEU A 61 25.02 -53.78 26.48
C LEU A 61 24.67 -53.18 25.13
N VAL A 62 25.29 -53.70 24.06
CA VAL A 62 24.87 -53.37 22.69
C VAL A 62 23.58 -54.12 22.35
N MET A 63 22.47 -53.38 22.28
CA MET A 63 21.16 -53.93 21.92
C MET A 63 20.71 -53.45 20.53
N LEU A 64 20.34 -54.39 19.66
CA LEU A 64 19.80 -54.08 18.34
C LEU A 64 18.26 -54.00 18.41
N PHE A 65 17.71 -52.81 18.14
CA PHE A 65 16.26 -52.60 18.08
C PHE A 65 15.77 -52.39 16.64
N LYS A 66 14.62 -52.98 16.33
CA LYS A 66 13.89 -52.68 15.09
C LYS A 66 12.74 -51.74 15.39
N VAL A 67 12.94 -50.45 15.12
CA VAL A 67 11.93 -49.39 15.28
C VAL A 67 11.31 -49.01 13.93
N LYS A 68 10.08 -48.48 13.96
CA LYS A 68 9.42 -47.95 12.76
C LYS A 68 10.05 -46.60 12.39
N GLN A 69 10.17 -46.34 11.08
CA GLN A 69 10.65 -45.07 10.56
C GLN A 69 9.81 -43.89 11.10
N GLY A 70 10.48 -42.82 11.55
CA GLY A 70 9.84 -41.64 12.15
C GLY A 70 9.70 -41.68 13.68
N THR A 71 10.20 -42.72 14.35
CA THR A 71 10.28 -42.78 15.83
C THR A 71 11.63 -42.28 16.38
N VAL A 72 12.63 -42.18 15.51
CA VAL A 72 13.96 -41.64 15.84
C VAL A 72 14.01 -40.21 15.30
N GLU A 73 14.15 -39.24 16.20
CA GLU A 73 14.22 -37.80 15.86
C GLU A 73 15.64 -37.34 15.52
N ILE A 74 16.65 -38.17 15.80
CA ILE A 74 18.05 -37.93 15.49
C ILE A 74 18.37 -38.46 14.10
N ASP A 75 19.19 -37.71 13.35
CA ASP A 75 19.69 -38.17 12.05
C ASP A 75 20.57 -39.42 12.21
N MET A 76 20.26 -40.48 11.47
CA MET A 76 20.94 -41.77 11.61
C MET A 76 22.41 -41.69 11.24
N GLU A 77 22.79 -40.79 10.32
CA GLU A 77 24.21 -40.54 9.99
C GLU A 77 24.98 -39.98 11.18
N THR A 78 24.33 -39.22 12.08
CA THR A 78 24.95 -38.66 13.30
C THR A 78 25.00 -39.68 14.46
N VAL A 79 24.11 -40.68 14.47
CA VAL A 79 24.10 -41.76 15.48
C VAL A 79 25.18 -42.80 15.22
N MET A 80 25.64 -42.93 13.98
CA MET A 80 26.74 -43.85 13.62
C MET A 80 28.12 -43.38 14.12
N ASP A 81 28.25 -42.12 14.54
CA ASP A 81 29.40 -41.64 15.29
C ASP A 81 29.25 -42.03 16.77
N GLU A 82 30.27 -42.68 17.34
CA GLU A 82 30.33 -43.12 18.76
C GLU A 82 30.22 -41.95 19.77
N ALA A 83 30.17 -40.70 19.30
CA ALA A 83 30.03 -39.48 20.09
C ALA A 83 28.57 -38.98 20.24
N SER A 84 27.58 -39.74 19.78
CA SER A 84 26.17 -39.32 19.84
C SER A 84 25.56 -39.59 21.22
N ASP A 85 25.39 -38.53 22.03
CA ASP A 85 24.68 -38.55 23.32
C ASP A 85 23.16 -38.63 23.09
N GLY A 86 22.68 -39.83 22.77
CA GLY A 86 21.27 -40.13 22.54
C GLY A 86 20.67 -40.92 23.70
N ALA A 87 19.60 -40.40 24.30
CA ALA A 87 18.85 -41.11 25.35
C ALA A 87 17.52 -41.66 24.83
N MET A 88 17.18 -42.90 25.20
CA MET A 88 15.86 -43.47 24.93
C MET A 88 14.85 -42.93 25.94
N VAL A 89 13.79 -42.29 25.45
CA VAL A 89 12.74 -41.69 26.29
C VAL A 89 11.41 -42.40 26.05
N GLU A 90 10.67 -42.63 27.13
CA GLU A 90 9.33 -43.20 27.05
C GLU A 90 8.35 -42.22 26.37
N VAL A 91 7.66 -42.69 25.33
CA VAL A 91 6.68 -41.89 24.56
C VAL A 91 5.50 -41.41 25.43
N GLY A 92 5.09 -42.18 26.44
CA GLY A 92 4.03 -41.81 27.37
C GLY A 92 4.36 -40.55 28.18
N SER A 93 5.59 -40.47 28.67
CA SER A 93 6.14 -39.31 29.37
C SER A 93 6.15 -38.06 28.47
N ILE A 94 6.58 -38.20 27.20
CA ILE A 94 6.57 -37.11 26.21
C ILE A 94 5.14 -36.61 25.94
N ASN A 95 4.18 -37.52 25.74
CA ASN A 95 2.79 -37.13 25.48
C ASN A 95 2.14 -36.42 26.67
N THR A 96 2.44 -36.86 27.89
CA THR A 96 1.96 -36.22 29.11
C THR A 96 2.52 -34.79 29.23
N LEU A 97 3.83 -34.64 29.02
CA LEU A 97 4.48 -33.33 29.03
C LEU A 97 3.92 -32.41 27.95
N ASN A 98 3.77 -32.90 26.71
CA ASN A 98 3.19 -32.12 25.61
C ASN A 98 1.76 -31.67 25.90
N THR A 99 0.98 -32.50 26.59
CA THR A 99 -0.38 -32.15 27.01
C THR A 99 -0.35 -31.03 28.06
N ALA A 100 0.55 -31.13 29.05
CA ALA A 100 0.74 -30.09 30.07
C ALA A 100 1.23 -28.76 29.47
N VAL A 101 2.21 -28.81 28.57
CA VAL A 101 2.73 -27.63 27.85
C VAL A 101 1.62 -26.95 27.04
N ARG A 102 0.78 -27.73 26.34
CA ARG A 102 -0.37 -27.18 25.61
C ARG A 102 -1.41 -26.56 26.53
N ALA A 103 -1.66 -27.15 27.70
CA ALA A 103 -2.58 -26.59 28.69
C ALA A 103 -2.09 -25.24 29.23
N LEU A 104 -0.81 -25.16 29.64
CA LEU A 104 -0.18 -23.91 30.07
C LEU A 104 -0.14 -22.86 28.94
N GLY A 105 0.10 -23.31 27.70
CA GLY A 105 0.04 -22.43 26.53
C GLY A 105 -1.34 -21.81 26.32
N LYS A 106 -2.42 -22.60 26.50
CA LYS A 106 -3.80 -22.08 26.43
C LYS A 106 -4.07 -21.07 27.54
N GLU A 107 -3.70 -21.39 28.78
CA GLU A 107 -3.87 -20.50 29.93
C GLU A 107 -3.15 -19.16 29.71
N LYS A 108 -1.90 -19.20 29.24
CA LYS A 108 -1.13 -17.99 28.91
C LYS A 108 -1.84 -17.13 27.86
N VAL A 109 -2.43 -17.73 26.83
CA VAL A 109 -3.19 -16.98 25.81
C VAL A 109 -4.42 -16.31 26.42
N VAL A 110 -5.12 -16.97 27.34
CA VAL A 110 -6.24 -16.37 28.08
C VAL A 110 -5.77 -15.16 28.89
N THR A 111 -4.73 -15.32 29.71
CA THR A 111 -4.16 -14.20 30.50
C THR A 111 -3.69 -13.04 29.61
N MET A 112 -3.12 -13.34 28.44
CA MET A 112 -2.74 -12.30 27.47
C MET A 112 -3.96 -11.56 26.91
N GLY A 113 -5.06 -12.26 26.65
CA GLY A 113 -6.33 -11.67 26.25
C GLY A 113 -6.88 -10.71 27.32
N GLU A 114 -6.93 -11.17 28.57
CA GLU A 114 -7.36 -10.35 29.71
C GLU A 114 -6.48 -9.11 29.89
N THR A 115 -5.16 -9.25 29.74
CA THR A 115 -4.21 -8.13 29.84
C THR A 115 -4.42 -7.11 28.72
N LYS A 116 -4.70 -7.57 27.49
CA LYS A 116 -5.01 -6.70 26.36
C LYS A 116 -6.29 -5.91 26.63
N ASP A 117 -7.34 -6.57 27.10
CA ASP A 117 -8.63 -5.92 27.36
C ASP A 117 -8.52 -4.92 28.51
N PHE A 118 -7.75 -5.24 29.54
CA PHE A 118 -7.43 -4.33 30.63
C PHE A 118 -6.73 -3.06 30.13
N LYS A 119 -5.71 -3.20 29.27
CA LYS A 119 -5.03 -2.05 28.65
C LYS A 119 -5.98 -1.22 27.80
N SER A 120 -6.85 -1.85 27.02
CA SER A 120 -7.85 -1.15 26.21
C SER A 120 -8.81 -0.34 27.06
N LYS A 121 -9.23 -0.87 28.22
CA LYS A 121 -10.08 -0.13 29.18
C LYS A 121 -9.34 1.07 29.76
N ILE A 122 -8.07 0.93 30.15
CA ILE A 122 -7.26 2.05 30.63
C ILE A 122 -7.18 3.16 29.58
N HIS A 123 -6.93 2.81 28.32
CA HIS A 123 -6.88 3.80 27.25
C HIS A 123 -8.21 4.54 27.06
N ALA A 124 -9.33 3.81 27.08
CA ALA A 124 -10.65 4.42 27.00
C ALA A 124 -10.92 5.38 28.18
N THR A 125 -10.60 4.95 29.41
CA THR A 125 -10.75 5.79 30.60
C THR A 125 -9.85 7.03 30.55
N ASN A 126 -8.61 6.91 30.08
CA ASN A 126 -7.71 8.06 29.92
C ASN A 126 -8.26 9.06 28.90
N TRP A 127 -8.83 8.57 27.80
CA TRP A 127 -9.49 9.44 26.82
C TRP A 127 -10.71 10.14 27.41
N ASP A 128 -11.51 9.46 28.22
CA ASP A 128 -12.64 10.07 28.93
C ASP A 128 -12.17 11.17 29.89
N ILE A 129 -11.06 10.95 30.61
CA ILE A 129 -10.44 11.95 31.49
C ILE A 129 -10.04 13.19 30.67
N GLU A 130 -9.34 13.00 29.56
CA GLU A 130 -8.91 14.10 28.69
C GLU A 130 -10.12 14.89 28.14
N CYS A 131 -11.19 14.21 27.75
CA CYS A 131 -12.44 14.87 27.33
C CYS A 131 -13.09 15.67 28.45
N LEU A 132 -13.04 15.18 29.69
CA LEU A 132 -13.58 15.88 30.85
C LEU A 132 -12.72 17.10 31.21
N ASP A 133 -11.40 17.01 31.08
CA ASP A 133 -10.49 18.14 31.28
C ASP A 133 -10.76 19.26 30.27
N PHE A 134 -10.92 18.92 28.98
CA PHE A 134 -11.30 19.90 27.96
C PHE A 134 -12.66 20.57 28.27
N LYS A 135 -13.64 19.81 28.74
CA LYS A 135 -14.93 20.38 29.16
C LYS A 135 -14.80 21.27 30.40
N ALA A 136 -13.92 20.91 31.33
CA ALA A 136 -13.65 21.74 32.50
C ALA A 136 -13.00 23.07 32.11
N GLU A 137 -12.06 23.04 31.17
CA GLU A 137 -11.46 24.25 30.57
C GLU A 137 -12.51 25.10 29.86
N GLU A 138 -13.36 24.51 29.02
CA GLU A 138 -14.45 25.22 28.33
C GLU A 138 -15.40 25.91 29.33
N VAL A 139 -15.76 25.23 30.42
CA VAL A 139 -16.60 25.80 31.48
C VAL A 139 -15.88 26.95 32.19
N ALA A 140 -14.58 26.83 32.47
CA ALA A 140 -13.78 27.88 33.08
C ALA A 140 -13.68 29.12 32.16
N ASP A 141 -13.45 28.91 30.87
CA ASP A 141 -13.39 29.97 29.87
C ASP A 141 -14.73 30.66 29.68
N ASN A 142 -15.83 29.89 29.60
CA ASN A 142 -17.18 30.44 29.57
C ASN A 142 -17.47 31.25 30.83
N THR A 143 -17.08 30.74 32.01
CA THR A 143 -17.25 31.47 33.27
C THR A 143 -16.51 32.80 33.23
N ARG A 144 -15.26 32.81 32.78
CA ARG A 144 -14.46 34.03 32.62
C ARG A 144 -15.09 34.99 31.61
N PHE A 145 -15.57 34.47 30.47
CA PHE A 145 -16.27 35.25 29.45
C PHE A 145 -17.49 35.95 30.05
N TYR A 146 -18.35 35.22 30.76
CA TYR A 146 -19.55 35.81 31.38
C TYR A 146 -19.22 36.80 32.49
N GLN A 147 -18.14 36.58 33.27
CA GLN A 147 -17.68 37.53 34.28
C GLN A 147 -17.20 38.86 33.67
N LEU A 148 -16.58 38.81 32.49
CA LEU A 148 -16.05 39.97 31.78
C LEU A 148 -17.06 40.57 30.78
N LEU A 149 -18.18 39.90 30.55
CA LEU A 149 -19.18 40.33 29.59
C LEU A 149 -19.86 41.61 30.07
N TRP A 150 -19.72 42.68 29.29
CA TRP A 150 -20.45 43.91 29.55
C TRP A 150 -21.92 43.76 29.13
N VAL A 151 -22.83 43.93 30.07
CA VAL A 151 -24.27 43.78 29.82
C VAL A 151 -24.79 45.01 29.10
N THR A 152 -25.09 44.87 27.81
CA THR A 152 -25.75 45.91 27.00
C THR A 152 -27.26 45.91 27.20
N LYS A 153 -27.92 47.04 26.87
CA LYS A 153 -29.39 47.14 26.93
C LYS A 153 -30.08 46.16 25.98
N ASP A 154 -29.51 45.89 24.81
CA ASP A 154 -30.04 44.92 23.85
C ASP A 154 -29.91 43.48 24.39
N LEU A 155 -28.78 43.15 25.03
CA LEU A 155 -28.60 41.85 25.69
C LEU A 155 -29.61 41.69 26.84
N GLN A 156 -29.81 42.74 27.64
CA GLN A 156 -30.79 42.72 28.73
C GLN A 156 -32.23 42.59 28.20
N ALA A 157 -32.57 43.27 27.11
CA ALA A 157 -33.87 43.14 26.44
C ALA A 157 -34.07 41.72 25.87
N THR A 158 -33.01 41.10 25.37
CA THR A 158 -33.04 39.71 24.89
C THR A 158 -33.23 38.73 26.05
N ILE A 159 -32.47 38.86 27.15
CA ILE A 159 -32.59 38.00 28.34
C ILE A 159 -33.98 38.11 28.99
N LYS A 160 -34.56 39.31 29.00
CA LYS A 160 -35.90 39.58 29.56
C LYS A 160 -37.06 39.24 28.60
N GLY A 161 -36.77 38.71 27.40
CA GLY A 161 -37.79 38.37 26.39
C GLY A 161 -38.48 39.59 25.75
N GLY A 162 -37.97 40.80 25.96
CA GLY A 162 -38.57 42.05 25.43
C GLY A 162 -38.27 42.33 23.96
N ASP A 163 -37.32 41.63 23.35
CA ASP A 163 -36.88 41.86 21.96
C ASP A 163 -37.61 40.98 20.94
N GLU A 164 -38.41 40.00 21.37
CA GLU A 164 -39.15 39.10 20.45
C GLU A 164 -40.17 39.86 19.61
N GLY A 165 -40.91 40.80 20.20
CA GLY A 165 -41.90 41.62 19.47
C GLY A 165 -41.24 42.58 18.46
N ARG A 166 -40.07 43.14 18.81
CA ARG A 166 -39.31 44.03 17.92
C ARG A 166 -38.72 43.25 16.75
N LYS A 167 -38.07 42.10 17.03
CA LYS A 167 -37.52 41.20 16.01
C LYS A 167 -38.61 40.61 15.12
N ALA A 168 -39.78 40.27 15.66
CA ALA A 168 -40.90 39.78 14.86
C ALA A 168 -41.43 40.86 13.90
N ALA A 169 -41.55 42.11 14.36
CA ALA A 169 -41.95 43.23 13.51
C ALA A 169 -40.91 43.56 12.43
N GLU A 170 -39.62 43.50 12.77
CA GLU A 170 -38.51 43.68 11.83
C GLU A 170 -38.48 42.56 10.78
N ASN A 171 -38.59 41.30 11.20
CA ASN A 171 -38.68 40.14 10.31
C ASN A 171 -39.90 40.24 9.38
N ALA A 172 -41.07 40.63 9.90
CA ALA A 172 -42.26 40.83 9.07
C ALA A 172 -42.08 41.94 8.02
N THR A 173 -41.29 42.98 8.35
CA THR A 173 -40.98 44.08 7.43
C THR A 173 -39.99 43.63 6.35
N LEU A 174 -38.93 42.93 6.74
CA LEU A 174 -37.95 42.35 5.82
C LEU A 174 -38.57 41.31 4.89
N GLU A 175 -39.48 40.48 5.39
CA GLU A 175 -40.23 39.53 4.55
C GLU A 175 -41.09 40.24 3.50
N LYS A 176 -41.77 41.34 3.88
CA LYS A 176 -42.56 42.14 2.94
C LYS A 176 -41.68 42.77 1.86
N GLN A 177 -40.53 43.32 2.26
CA GLN A 177 -39.56 43.88 1.32
C GLN A 177 -39.01 42.81 0.38
N MET A 178 -38.66 41.62 0.90
CA MET A 178 -38.17 40.51 0.08
C MET A 178 -39.22 40.02 -0.91
N LYS A 179 -40.49 39.90 -0.49
CA LYS A 179 -41.62 39.57 -1.38
C LYS A 179 -41.81 40.63 -2.48
N HIS A 180 -41.67 41.91 -2.14
CA HIS A 180 -41.75 42.99 -3.12
C HIS A 180 -40.60 42.96 -4.13
N CYS A 181 -39.36 42.81 -3.66
CA CYS A 181 -38.19 42.68 -4.52
C CYS A 181 -38.29 41.47 -5.46
N LYS A 182 -38.77 40.32 -4.97
CA LYS A 182 -39.03 39.14 -5.83
C LYS A 182 -40.01 39.46 -6.95
N LYS A 183 -41.17 40.06 -6.62
CA LYS A 183 -42.16 40.47 -7.63
C LYS A 183 -41.59 41.44 -8.67
N LEU A 184 -40.83 42.44 -8.24
CA LEU A 184 -40.18 43.38 -9.17
C LEU A 184 -39.15 42.68 -10.06
N HIS A 185 -38.38 41.75 -9.50
CA HIS A 185 -37.42 40.96 -10.26
C HIS A 185 -38.12 40.09 -11.31
N ASP A 186 -39.19 39.38 -10.94
CA ASP A 186 -39.97 38.55 -11.87
C ASP A 186 -40.54 39.37 -13.03
N LEU A 187 -41.07 40.56 -12.74
CA LEU A 187 -41.55 41.49 -13.78
C LEU A 187 -40.41 41.94 -14.71
N LYS A 188 -39.23 42.23 -14.17
CA LYS A 188 -38.06 42.63 -14.95
C LYS A 188 -37.55 41.48 -15.83
N VAL A 189 -37.55 40.25 -15.30
CA VAL A 189 -37.19 39.04 -16.05
C VAL A 189 -38.16 38.82 -17.20
N GLU A 190 -39.47 38.96 -16.97
CA GLU A 190 -40.47 38.85 -18.03
C GLU A 190 -40.33 39.94 -19.11
N ASP A 191 -40.03 41.18 -18.73
CA ASP A 191 -39.74 42.23 -19.71
C ASP A 191 -38.48 41.91 -20.54
N MET A 192 -37.41 41.46 -19.88
CA MET A 192 -36.19 41.02 -20.57
C MET A 192 -36.45 39.87 -21.54
N LYS A 193 -37.24 38.86 -21.15
CA LYS A 193 -37.65 37.76 -22.04
C LYS A 193 -38.41 38.28 -23.26
N LYS A 194 -39.36 39.20 -23.07
CA LYS A 194 -40.11 39.81 -24.19
C LYS A 194 -39.21 40.58 -25.13
N ARG A 195 -38.25 41.35 -24.60
CA ARG A 195 -37.25 42.07 -25.41
C ARG A 195 -36.34 41.11 -26.16
N LEU A 196 -35.89 40.04 -25.51
CA LEU A 196 -35.06 39.00 -26.12
C LEU A 196 -35.81 38.29 -27.25
N PHE A 197 -37.08 37.95 -27.05
CA PHE A 197 -37.92 37.35 -28.09
C PHE A 197 -38.09 38.28 -29.31
N LYS A 198 -38.36 39.56 -29.09
CA LYS A 198 -38.42 40.57 -30.16
C LYS A 198 -37.08 40.69 -30.91
N GLY A 199 -35.97 40.70 -30.18
CA GLY A 199 -34.63 40.73 -30.76
C GLY A 199 -34.34 39.50 -31.64
N HIS A 200 -34.64 38.29 -31.16
CA HIS A 200 -34.47 37.06 -31.95
C HIS A 200 -35.33 37.06 -33.21
N LYS A 201 -36.57 37.56 -33.11
CA LYS A 201 -37.45 37.71 -34.28
C LYS A 201 -36.84 38.65 -35.32
N GLN A 202 -36.34 39.81 -34.88
CA GLN A 202 -35.68 40.79 -35.77
C GLN A 202 -34.40 40.23 -36.40
N ILE A 203 -33.58 39.51 -35.63
CA ILE A 203 -32.38 38.84 -36.16
C ILE A 203 -32.78 37.86 -37.27
N ARG A 204 -33.77 37.01 -37.04
CA ARG A 204 -34.24 36.04 -38.03
C ARG A 204 -34.83 36.71 -39.28
N GLU A 205 -35.56 37.81 -39.12
CA GLU A 205 -36.06 38.61 -40.25
C GLU A 205 -34.90 39.19 -41.08
N LYS A 206 -33.85 39.69 -40.42
CA LYS A 206 -32.65 40.22 -41.07
C LYS A 206 -31.78 39.16 -41.73
N GLU A 207 -31.65 37.97 -41.12
CA GLU A 207 -30.94 36.83 -41.74
C GLU A 207 -31.64 36.40 -43.04
N LEU A 208 -32.97 36.37 -43.05
CA LEU A 208 -33.73 36.02 -44.25
C LEU A 208 -33.64 37.10 -45.33
N GLU A 209 -33.61 38.37 -44.94
CA GLU A 209 -33.35 39.48 -45.86
C GLU A 209 -31.93 39.42 -46.44
N ASN A 210 -30.92 39.18 -45.61
CA ASN A 210 -29.53 39.02 -46.05
C ASN A 210 -29.38 37.84 -47.01
N GLY A 211 -30.01 36.69 -46.71
CA GLY A 211 -29.99 35.55 -47.63
C GLY A 211 -30.57 35.86 -49.01
N LYS A 212 -31.66 36.63 -49.08
CA LYS A 212 -32.20 37.11 -50.36
C LYS A 212 -31.26 38.07 -51.07
N LEU A 213 -30.62 38.98 -50.33
CA LEU A 213 -29.64 39.90 -50.90
C LEU A 213 -28.41 39.16 -51.44
N ASP A 214 -27.95 38.12 -50.75
CA ASP A 214 -26.86 37.27 -51.22
C ASP A 214 -27.21 36.56 -52.52
N GLU A 215 -28.45 36.04 -52.65
CA GLU A 215 -28.96 35.49 -53.92
C GLU A 215 -28.94 36.56 -55.04
N TYR A 216 -29.45 37.77 -54.77
CA TYR A 216 -29.41 38.87 -55.74
C TYR A 216 -27.98 39.27 -56.15
N VAL A 217 -27.04 39.29 -55.20
CA VAL A 217 -25.63 39.60 -55.45
C VAL A 217 -24.99 38.52 -56.33
N GLN A 218 -25.29 37.23 -56.07
CA GLN A 218 -24.82 36.12 -56.90
C GLN A 218 -25.36 36.22 -58.33
N ASP A 219 -26.66 36.45 -58.50
CA ASP A 219 -27.27 36.61 -59.82
C ASP A 219 -26.66 37.79 -60.59
N LEU A 220 -26.46 38.92 -59.91
CA LEU A 220 -25.84 40.09 -60.52
C LEU A 220 -24.37 39.83 -60.87
N ALA A 221 -23.62 39.14 -60.02
CA ALA A 221 -22.24 38.76 -60.29
C ALA A 221 -22.13 37.85 -61.52
N VAL A 222 -23.04 36.88 -61.67
CA VAL A 222 -23.14 36.05 -62.88
C VAL A 222 -23.43 36.92 -64.11
N SER A 223 -24.38 37.86 -64.02
CA SER A 223 -24.70 38.77 -65.13
C SER A 223 -23.53 39.68 -65.51
N VAL A 224 -22.78 40.20 -64.54
CA VAL A 224 -21.56 41.00 -64.79
C VAL A 224 -20.48 40.15 -65.42
N ALA A 225 -20.20 38.95 -64.90
CA ALA A 225 -19.22 38.04 -65.48
C ALA A 225 -19.57 37.65 -66.93
N GLN A 226 -20.85 37.44 -67.23
CA GLN A 226 -21.33 37.23 -68.60
C GLN A 226 -21.08 38.45 -69.49
N ARG A 227 -21.36 39.66 -69.01
CA ARG A 227 -21.10 40.91 -69.74
C ARG A 227 -19.61 41.14 -69.96
N GLU A 228 -18.76 40.94 -68.95
CA GLU A 228 -17.31 41.02 -69.09
C GLU A 228 -16.79 40.02 -70.12
N LYS A 229 -17.31 38.77 -70.12
CA LYS A 229 -16.95 37.76 -71.11
C LYS A 229 -17.30 38.21 -72.53
N ILE A 230 -18.48 38.82 -72.73
CA ILE A 230 -18.89 39.38 -74.03
C ILE A 230 -17.94 40.52 -74.47
N ILE A 231 -17.54 41.39 -73.55
CA ILE A 231 -16.60 42.49 -73.82
C ILE A 231 -15.22 41.94 -74.19
N ARG A 232 -14.67 41.00 -73.41
CA ARG A 232 -13.37 40.37 -73.72
C ARG A 232 -13.36 39.64 -75.07
N VAL A 233 -14.45 38.97 -75.44
CA VAL A 233 -14.59 38.35 -76.77
C VAL A 233 -14.57 39.42 -77.86
N ARG A 234 -15.26 40.55 -77.67
CA ARG A 234 -15.21 41.67 -78.63
C ARG A 234 -13.85 42.37 -78.71
N GLU A 235 -13.12 42.47 -77.60
CA GLU A 235 -11.78 43.08 -77.55
C GLU A 235 -10.70 42.17 -78.14
N SER A 236 -10.84 40.85 -77.99
CA SER A 236 -9.94 39.87 -78.62
C SER A 236 -10.16 39.76 -80.13
N ASP A 237 -11.39 39.93 -80.64
CA ASP A 237 -11.65 40.06 -82.08
C ASP A 237 -11.06 41.35 -82.70
N ALA A 238 -10.76 42.38 -81.90
CA ALA A 238 -10.26 43.68 -82.36
C ALA A 238 -8.73 43.82 -82.42
N ASN A 239 -7.97 42.97 -81.73
CA ASN A 239 -6.50 43.01 -81.66
C ASN A 239 -5.87 41.71 -82.19
N ALA A 240 -5.98 41.51 -83.51
CA ALA A 240 -5.37 40.40 -84.24
C ALA A 240 -3.88 40.67 -84.57
N VAL A 241 -3.03 40.78 -83.56
CA VAL A 241 -1.57 40.86 -83.73
C VAL A 241 -0.87 40.05 -82.64
N ASP A 242 -0.94 38.71 -82.73
CA ASP A 242 0.13 37.76 -82.34
C ASP A 242 -0.32 36.29 -82.57
N ASP A 243 -0.71 35.96 -83.81
CA ASP A 243 -1.47 34.74 -84.14
C ASP A 243 -0.64 33.45 -84.12
N ASP A 244 0.70 33.50 -84.14
CA ASP A 244 1.54 32.30 -84.16
C ASP A 244 2.03 31.87 -82.76
N GLU A 245 2.32 32.83 -81.86
CA GLU A 245 2.67 32.54 -80.47
C GLU A 245 1.44 32.08 -79.67
N TYR A 246 0.27 32.68 -79.93
CA TYR A 246 -1.00 32.23 -79.37
C TYR A 246 -1.38 30.82 -79.82
N LYS A 247 -1.21 30.47 -81.10
CA LYS A 247 -1.50 29.10 -81.57
C LYS A 247 -0.57 28.08 -80.93
N MET A 248 0.72 28.39 -80.75
CA MET A 248 1.65 27.48 -80.08
C MET A 248 1.28 27.31 -78.60
N GLN A 249 0.99 28.39 -77.89
CA GLN A 249 0.52 28.35 -76.50
C GLN A 249 -0.82 27.62 -76.37
N GLU A 250 -1.75 27.81 -77.32
CA GLU A 250 -3.04 27.12 -77.34
C GLU A 250 -2.88 25.61 -77.57
N ILE A 251 -1.96 25.17 -78.42
CA ILE A 251 -1.65 23.74 -78.61
C ILE A 251 -1.06 23.16 -77.33
N VAL A 252 -0.13 23.87 -76.68
CA VAL A 252 0.47 23.44 -75.40
C VAL A 252 -0.59 23.37 -74.30
N TRP A 253 -1.45 24.39 -74.19
CA TRP A 253 -2.55 24.43 -73.23
C TRP A 253 -3.59 23.34 -73.48
N ARG A 254 -3.97 23.11 -74.75
CA ARG A 254 -4.89 22.02 -75.11
C ARG A 254 -4.30 20.67 -74.76
N ARG A 255 -2.99 20.46 -74.98
CA ARG A 255 -2.31 19.22 -74.61
C ARG A 255 -2.27 19.03 -73.09
N LEU A 256 -1.96 20.09 -72.35
CA LEU A 256 -1.94 20.07 -70.88
C LEU A 256 -3.33 19.79 -70.31
N VAL A 257 -4.37 20.45 -70.81
CA VAL A 257 -5.75 20.23 -70.37
C VAL A 257 -6.24 18.84 -70.76
N LEU A 258 -5.83 18.30 -71.91
CA LEU A 258 -6.14 16.92 -72.30
C LEU A 258 -5.42 15.90 -71.42
N GLU A 259 -4.15 16.12 -71.08
CA GLU A 259 -3.43 15.25 -70.15
C GLU A 259 -4.04 15.32 -68.75
N GLU A 260 -4.39 16.51 -68.26
CA GLU A 260 -5.06 16.69 -66.96
C GLU A 260 -6.45 16.03 -66.96
N ALA A 261 -7.25 16.23 -68.01
CA ALA A 261 -8.56 15.57 -68.14
C ALA A 261 -8.42 14.05 -68.25
N ARG A 262 -7.37 13.56 -68.93
CA ARG A 262 -7.06 12.14 -69.00
C ARG A 262 -6.66 11.60 -67.62
N GLN A 263 -5.80 12.29 -66.89
CA GLN A 263 -5.37 11.90 -65.55
C GLN A 263 -6.55 11.90 -64.57
N GLN A 264 -7.40 12.93 -64.60
CA GLN A 264 -8.64 12.97 -63.83
C GLN A 264 -9.59 11.84 -64.24
N SER A 265 -9.66 11.46 -65.52
CA SER A 265 -10.48 10.33 -65.96
C SER A 265 -9.95 8.99 -65.46
N GLU A 266 -8.63 8.81 -65.41
CA GLU A 266 -7.96 7.63 -64.84
C GLU A 266 -8.19 7.58 -63.32
N ASP A 267 -8.06 8.70 -62.61
CA ASP A 267 -8.35 8.82 -61.18
C ASP A 267 -9.82 8.55 -60.86
N ILE A 268 -10.75 9.08 -61.66
CA ILE A 268 -12.19 8.78 -61.52
C ILE A 268 -12.46 7.29 -61.77
N ALA A 269 -11.77 6.65 -62.73
CA ALA A 269 -11.92 5.22 -62.98
C ALA A 269 -11.40 4.39 -61.80
N ILE A 270 -10.26 4.76 -61.21
CA ILE A 270 -9.70 4.13 -60.01
C ILE A 270 -10.65 4.33 -58.82
N LEU A 271 -11.12 5.55 -58.57
CA LEU A 271 -12.05 5.86 -57.49
C LEU A 271 -13.39 5.14 -57.67
N LYS A 272 -13.90 4.99 -58.90
CA LYS A 272 -15.09 4.18 -59.17
C LYS A 272 -14.86 2.70 -58.86
N ALA A 273 -13.72 2.14 -59.27
CA ALA A 273 -13.36 0.77 -58.92
C ALA A 273 -13.23 0.58 -57.39
N GLU A 274 -12.65 1.55 -56.67
CA GLU A 274 -12.53 1.50 -55.22
C GLU A 274 -13.90 1.65 -54.53
N VAL A 275 -14.78 2.52 -55.05
CA VAL A 275 -16.17 2.64 -54.59
C VAL A 275 -16.94 1.33 -54.83
N ASP A 276 -16.79 0.70 -55.99
CA ASP A 276 -17.43 -0.59 -56.28
C ASP A 276 -16.88 -1.70 -55.39
N ARG A 277 -15.57 -1.71 -55.12
CA ARG A 277 -14.94 -2.61 -54.14
C ARG A 277 -15.48 -2.38 -52.72
N LEU A 278 -15.58 -1.13 -52.28
CA LEU A 278 -16.14 -0.78 -50.97
C LEU A 278 -17.63 -1.11 -50.89
N ARG A 279 -18.39 -0.94 -51.98
CA ARG A 279 -19.78 -1.38 -52.09
C ARG A 279 -19.90 -2.90 -52.00
N GLN A 280 -19.03 -3.67 -52.66
CA GLN A 280 -18.99 -5.13 -52.51
C GLN A 280 -18.62 -5.57 -51.09
N ARG A 281 -17.84 -4.77 -50.34
CA ARG A 281 -17.44 -5.06 -48.96
C ARG A 281 -18.48 -4.64 -47.91
N THR A 282 -19.31 -3.63 -48.21
CA THR A 282 -20.23 -2.99 -47.24
C THR A 282 -21.69 -3.30 -47.51
N PHE A 283 -22.04 -3.80 -48.70
CA PHE A 283 -23.35 -4.34 -49.04
C PHE A 283 -23.21 -5.77 -49.56
N PRO A 284 -23.90 -6.77 -48.99
CA PRO A 284 -24.13 -8.03 -49.71
C PRO A 284 -24.85 -7.66 -51.01
N SER A 285 -24.23 -7.84 -52.16
CA SER A 285 -24.88 -7.49 -53.42
C SER A 285 -26.09 -8.41 -53.62
N PHE A 286 -27.29 -7.85 -53.53
CA PHE A 286 -28.53 -8.55 -53.85
C PHE A 286 -28.57 -9.04 -55.30
N ALA A 287 -27.66 -8.58 -56.17
CA ALA A 287 -27.50 -9.08 -57.53
C ALA A 287 -26.94 -10.51 -57.60
N LYS A 288 -26.05 -10.92 -56.68
CA LYS A 288 -25.57 -12.32 -56.62
C LYS A 288 -26.57 -13.27 -55.97
N SER A 289 -27.40 -12.80 -55.04
CA SER A 289 -28.49 -13.61 -54.46
C SER A 289 -29.70 -13.75 -55.40
N TRP A 290 -29.81 -12.91 -56.44
CA TRP A 290 -30.82 -13.05 -57.48
C TRP A 290 -30.41 -14.05 -58.58
N GLN A 291 -29.14 -14.03 -59.04
CA GLN A 291 -28.61 -15.01 -60.01
C GLN A 291 -28.40 -16.41 -59.42
N ALA A 292 -28.09 -16.55 -58.13
CA ALA A 292 -27.99 -17.86 -57.48
C ALA A 292 -29.36 -18.53 -57.22
N ARG A 293 -30.47 -17.78 -57.36
CA ARG A 293 -31.84 -18.25 -57.11
C ARG A 293 -32.67 -18.45 -58.38
N ASN A 294 -32.23 -17.90 -59.51
CA ASN A 294 -32.80 -18.11 -60.83
C ASN A 294 -31.66 -18.44 -61.81
N GLY A 295 -31.42 -19.73 -62.04
CA GLY A 295 -30.38 -20.19 -62.95
C GLY A 295 -30.65 -19.77 -64.40
N LEU A 296 -29.72 -18.98 -64.93
CA LEU A 296 -29.24 -18.91 -66.30
C LEU A 296 -27.76 -18.51 -66.25
#